data_AF-A0A9P6NZ62-F1
#
_entry.id   AF-A0A9P6NZ62-F1
#
_cell.length_a   1.000
_cell.length_b   1.000
_cell.length_c   1.000
_cell.angle_alpha   90.00
_cell.angle_beta   90.00
_cell.angle_gamma   90.00
#
_symmetry.space_group_name_H-M   'P 1'
#
loop_
_entity.id
_entity.type
_entity.pdbx_description
1 polymer ?
#
loop_
_entity_poly.entity_id
_entity_poly.type
_entity_poly.pdbx_seq_one_letter_code
_entity_poly.pdbx_strand_id
1 'polypeptide(L)'
;MFQTNAHIARRRGTNGTDRGEYLRQLVQEYEATKDLDSRQQILANLANFAYDPINYDWLWQLNVVELFLNAITENDPLLKEFGMGGLANVCLESRHHSHIVSEPYYIRAIMACILEDSPSCTDNTIVNAMTTLMFLITPESQSSMLNSRLKSCV
;
A
#
# COMPACT_ATOMS: atom_id res chain seq x y z
N MET A 1 -15.46 0.36 -7.96
CA MET A 1 -16.18 -0.62 -8.83
C MET A 1 -15.16 -1.64 -9.28
N PHE A 2 -15.27 -2.90 -8.86
CA PHE A 2 -14.30 -3.95 -9.21
C PHE A 2 -14.40 -4.38 -10.67
N GLN A 3 -13.27 -4.65 -11.31
CA GLN A 3 -13.18 -5.10 -12.70
C GLN A 3 -13.45 -6.60 -12.79
N THR A 4 -13.95 -7.02 -13.95
CA THR A 4 -14.05 -8.44 -14.32
C THR A 4 -12.97 -8.79 -15.33
N ASN A 5 -12.59 -10.06 -15.40
CA ASN A 5 -11.68 -10.57 -16.44
C ASN A 5 -12.17 -10.23 -17.85
N ALA A 6 -13.49 -10.28 -18.10
CA ALA A 6 -14.09 -9.90 -19.36
C ALA A 6 -13.87 -8.40 -19.69
N HIS A 7 -13.98 -7.52 -18.69
CA HIS A 7 -13.71 -6.10 -18.85
C HIS A 7 -12.22 -5.82 -19.15
N ILE A 8 -11.31 -6.48 -18.43
CA ILE A 8 -9.86 -6.36 -18.65
C ILE A 8 -9.49 -6.85 -20.06
N ALA A 9 -10.01 -8.01 -20.46
CA ALA A 9 -9.79 -8.56 -21.81
C ALA A 9 -10.29 -7.62 -22.92
N ARG A 10 -11.45 -6.97 -22.71
CA ARG A 10 -12.01 -6.02 -23.68
C ARG A 10 -11.14 -4.76 -23.83
N ARG A 11 -10.51 -4.28 -22.75
CA ARG A 11 -9.63 -3.11 -22.77
C ARG A 11 -8.23 -3.39 -23.32
N ARG A 12 -7.83 -4.67 -23.38
CA ARG A 12 -6.51 -5.09 -23.87
C ARG A 12 -6.27 -4.75 -25.35
N GLY A 13 -7.30 -4.51 -26.16
CA GLY A 13 -7.13 -4.31 -27.61
C GLY A 13 -6.37 -5.48 -28.27
N THR A 14 -6.04 -5.37 -29.56
CA THR A 14 -5.25 -6.40 -30.25
C THR A 14 -3.75 -6.35 -29.93
N ASN A 15 -3.26 -5.21 -29.40
CA ASN A 15 -1.83 -4.94 -29.16
C ASN A 15 -1.51 -4.54 -27.70
N GLY A 16 -2.43 -4.63 -26.75
CA GLY A 16 -2.19 -4.17 -25.38
C GLY A 16 -1.38 -5.17 -24.56
N THR A 17 -0.51 -4.63 -23.71
CA THR A 17 0.31 -5.37 -22.76
C THR A 17 -0.57 -6.21 -21.82
N ASP A 18 -0.10 -7.41 -21.48
CA ASP A 18 -0.71 -8.22 -20.44
C ASP A 18 -0.77 -7.46 -19.10
N ARG A 19 -1.82 -7.69 -18.29
CA ARG A 19 -1.95 -7.00 -17.00
C ARG A 19 -0.78 -7.33 -16.07
N GLY A 20 -0.37 -8.61 -16.03
CA GLY A 20 0.78 -9.04 -15.26
C GLY A 20 2.08 -8.43 -15.78
N GLU A 21 2.29 -8.44 -17.10
CA GLU A 21 3.44 -7.76 -17.74
C GLU A 21 3.47 -6.25 -17.43
N TYR A 22 2.33 -5.56 -17.51
CA TYR A 22 2.27 -4.13 -17.23
C TYR A 22 2.59 -3.82 -15.77
N LEU A 23 2.05 -4.58 -14.81
CA LEU A 23 2.40 -4.44 -13.40
C LEU A 23 3.88 -4.72 -13.16
N ARG A 24 4.45 -5.72 -13.85
CA ARG A 24 5.88 -6.01 -13.76
C ARG A 24 6.73 -4.86 -14.30
N GLN A 25 6.35 -4.26 -15.43
CA GLN A 25 7.03 -3.08 -15.98
C GLN A 25 7.01 -1.92 -15.00
N LEU A 26 5.86 -1.64 -14.36
CA LEU A 26 5.76 -0.60 -13.32
C LEU A 26 6.73 -0.87 -12.16
N VAL A 27 6.78 -2.11 -11.64
CA VAL A 27 7.72 -2.45 -10.56
C VAL A 27 9.17 -2.28 -10.98
N GLN A 28 9.54 -2.74 -12.18
CA GLN A 28 10.90 -2.57 -12.72
C GLN A 28 11.27 -1.10 -12.90
N GLU A 29 10.36 -0.28 -13.41
CA GLU A 29 10.59 1.16 -13.58
C GLU A 29 10.74 1.86 -12.22
N TYR A 30 9.93 1.49 -11.23
CA TYR A 30 10.02 2.04 -9.88
C TYR A 30 11.39 1.78 -9.23
N GLU A 31 11.92 0.56 -9.40
CA GLU A 31 13.23 0.15 -8.87
C GLU A 31 14.41 0.75 -9.65
N ALA A 32 14.25 0.96 -10.97
CA ALA A 32 15.33 1.44 -11.84
C ALA A 32 15.47 2.97 -11.84
N THR A 33 14.37 3.70 -11.68
CA THR A 33 14.39 5.16 -11.82
C THR A 33 14.93 5.86 -10.58
N LYS A 34 15.70 6.93 -10.82
CA LYS A 34 16.19 7.85 -9.77
C LYS A 34 15.39 9.15 -9.72
N ASP A 35 14.46 9.32 -10.65
CA ASP A 35 13.60 10.48 -10.75
C ASP A 35 12.43 10.34 -9.76
N LEU A 36 12.30 11.30 -8.84
CA LEU A 36 11.32 11.23 -7.75
C LEU A 36 9.89 11.29 -8.29
N ASP A 37 9.61 12.18 -9.24
CA ASP A 37 8.29 12.35 -9.84
C ASP A 37 7.83 11.05 -10.52
N SER A 38 8.75 10.38 -11.23
CA SER A 38 8.50 9.06 -11.82
C SER A 38 8.17 8.02 -10.75
N ARG A 39 8.94 7.95 -9.65
CA ARG A 39 8.66 7.02 -8.53
C ARG A 39 7.28 7.28 -7.94
N GLN A 40 6.93 8.52 -7.67
CA GLN A 40 5.62 8.92 -7.14
C GLN A 40 4.49 8.49 -8.08
N GLN A 41 4.62 8.78 -9.38
CA GLN A 41 3.61 8.44 -10.38
C GLN A 41 3.41 6.93 -10.52
N ILE A 42 4.50 6.17 -10.50
CA ILE A 42 4.44 4.72 -10.59
C ILE A 42 3.81 4.11 -9.34
N LEU A 43 4.19 4.59 -8.15
CA LEU A 43 3.60 4.13 -6.89
C LEU A 43 2.11 4.45 -6.81
N ALA A 44 1.69 5.64 -7.27
CA ALA A 44 0.29 6.01 -7.38
C ALA A 44 -0.47 5.06 -8.31
N ASN A 45 0.12 4.65 -9.43
CA ASN A 45 -0.47 3.65 -10.33
C ASN A 45 -0.63 2.30 -9.64
N LEU A 46 0.39 1.82 -8.92
CA LEU A 46 0.32 0.57 -8.16
C LEU A 46 -0.77 0.63 -7.08
N ALA A 47 -0.88 1.74 -6.34
CA ALA A 47 -1.94 1.95 -5.35
C ALA A 47 -3.35 1.95 -5.99
N ASN A 48 -3.48 2.50 -7.20
CA ASN A 48 -4.73 2.43 -7.99
C ASN A 48 -5.03 1.02 -8.52
N PHE A 49 -4.04 0.16 -8.74
CA PHE A 49 -4.31 -1.25 -9.02
C PHE A 49 -4.69 -2.03 -7.77
N ALA A 50 -4.18 -1.61 -6.61
CA ALA A 50 -4.44 -2.26 -5.33
C ALA A 50 -5.90 -2.20 -4.86
N TYR A 51 -6.75 -1.27 -5.32
CA TYR A 51 -8.15 -1.28 -4.87
C TYR A 51 -8.93 -2.52 -5.35
N ASP A 52 -8.47 -3.19 -6.41
CA ASP A 52 -9.22 -4.24 -7.08
C ASP A 52 -8.62 -5.64 -6.84
N PRO A 53 -9.35 -6.56 -6.18
CA PRO A 53 -8.85 -7.89 -5.84
C PRO A 53 -8.36 -8.73 -7.02
N ILE A 54 -8.82 -8.45 -8.24
CA ILE A 54 -8.34 -9.11 -9.46
C ILE A 54 -6.83 -8.95 -9.68
N ASN A 55 -6.21 -7.95 -9.06
CA ASN A 55 -4.77 -7.69 -9.14
C ASN A 55 -3.98 -8.31 -7.98
N TYR A 56 -4.62 -8.78 -6.91
CA TYR A 56 -3.91 -9.19 -5.68
C TYR A 56 -2.86 -10.28 -5.91
N ASP A 57 -3.16 -11.29 -6.73
CA ASP A 57 -2.17 -12.33 -7.04
C ASP A 57 -0.93 -11.78 -7.75
N TRP A 58 -1.11 -10.81 -8.65
CA TRP A 58 0.01 -10.15 -9.33
C TRP A 58 0.79 -9.25 -8.37
N LEU A 59 0.10 -8.46 -7.55
CA LEU A 59 0.73 -7.59 -6.55
C LEU A 59 1.54 -8.39 -5.52
N TRP A 60 1.04 -9.57 -5.13
CA TRP A 60 1.76 -10.50 -4.27
C TRP A 60 3.01 -11.06 -4.95
N GLN A 61 2.88 -11.60 -6.17
CA GLN A 61 4.02 -12.18 -6.90
C GLN A 61 5.13 -11.15 -7.21
N LEU A 62 4.77 -9.88 -7.34
CA LEU A 62 5.69 -8.78 -7.65
C LEU A 62 6.18 -8.03 -6.39
N ASN A 63 5.90 -8.53 -5.18
CA ASN A 63 6.30 -7.90 -3.91
C ASN A 63 5.85 -6.44 -3.75
N VAL A 64 4.72 -6.05 -4.32
CA VAL A 64 4.25 -4.65 -4.27
C VAL A 64 3.90 -4.20 -2.85
N VAL A 65 3.48 -5.13 -1.98
CA VAL A 65 3.25 -4.83 -0.55
C VAL A 65 4.52 -4.31 0.11
N GLU A 66 5.69 -4.88 -0.22
CA GLU A 66 6.97 -4.43 0.30
C GLU A 66 7.35 -3.04 -0.23
N LEU A 67 7.01 -2.74 -1.49
CA LEU A 67 7.20 -1.40 -2.04
C LEU A 67 6.38 -0.36 -1.28
N PHE A 68 5.13 -0.66 -0.92
CA PHE A 68 4.32 0.23 -0.11
C PHE A 68 4.89 0.41 1.31
N LEU A 69 5.32 -0.68 1.96
CA LEU A 69 5.94 -0.65 3.29
C LEU A 69 7.23 0.18 3.30
N ASN A 70 8.05 0.10 2.25
CA ASN A 70 9.24 0.92 2.10
C ASN A 70 8.88 2.40 1.88
N ALA A 71 7.93 2.68 1.00
CA ALA A 71 7.54 4.05 0.66
C ALA A 71 7.04 4.87 1.86
N ILE A 72 6.33 4.24 2.82
CA ILE A 72 5.83 4.95 4.02
C ILE A 72 6.93 5.36 4.99
N THR A 73 8.15 4.84 4.83
CA THR A 73 9.33 5.21 5.63
C THR A 73 10.16 6.32 5.01
N GLU A 74 9.89 6.69 3.75
CA GLU A 74 10.60 7.78 3.06
C GLU A 74 10.12 9.15 3.53
N ASN A 75 10.94 10.19 3.38
CA ASN A 75 10.57 11.55 3.79
C ASN A 75 9.65 12.28 2.80
N ASP A 76 9.39 11.69 1.63
CA ASP A 76 8.58 12.30 0.59
C ASP A 76 7.07 12.15 0.90
N PRO A 77 6.31 13.25 0.95
CA PRO A 77 4.89 13.20 1.31
C PRO A 77 4.03 12.36 0.36
N LEU A 78 4.32 12.41 -0.95
CA LEU A 78 3.54 11.69 -1.95
C LEU A 78 3.84 10.19 -1.93
N LEU A 79 5.10 9.80 -1.76
CA LEU A 79 5.45 8.39 -1.57
C LEU A 79 4.78 7.81 -0.32
N LYS A 80 4.76 8.55 0.79
CA LYS A 80 4.01 8.13 1.99
C LYS A 80 2.51 7.99 1.72
N GLU A 81 1.91 8.99 1.06
CA GLU A 81 0.46 8.99 0.79
C GLU A 81 0.06 7.82 -0.11
N PHE A 82 0.76 7.60 -1.22
CA PHE A 82 0.48 6.50 -2.13
C PHE A 82 0.83 5.14 -1.53
N GLY A 83 1.91 5.04 -0.74
CA GLY A 83 2.25 3.85 0.02
C GLY A 83 1.14 3.48 1.01
N MET A 84 0.68 4.44 1.83
CA MET A 84 -0.40 4.19 2.78
C MET A 84 -1.73 3.89 2.10
N GLY A 85 -2.06 4.57 1.00
CA GLY A 85 -3.25 4.26 0.20
C GLY A 85 -3.20 2.85 -0.39
N GLY A 86 -2.03 2.42 -0.86
CA GLY A 86 -1.76 1.05 -1.30
C GLY A 86 -1.99 0.03 -0.18
N LEU A 87 -1.43 0.26 1.01
CA LEU A 87 -1.60 -0.61 2.17
C LEU A 87 -3.07 -0.74 2.59
N ALA A 88 -3.79 0.39 2.69
CA ALA A 88 -5.21 0.39 3.03
C ALA A 88 -6.03 -0.44 2.04
N ASN A 89 -5.67 -0.41 0.76
CA ASN A 89 -6.33 -1.18 -0.30
C ASN A 89 -6.03 -2.69 -0.28
N VAL A 90 -4.87 -3.13 0.21
CA VAL A 90 -4.46 -4.54 0.16
C VAL A 90 -4.60 -5.29 1.49
N CYS A 91 -4.67 -4.59 2.62
CA CYS A 91 -4.50 -5.17 3.95
C CYS A 91 -5.58 -6.17 4.39
N LEU A 92 -6.72 -6.25 3.71
CA LEU A 92 -7.78 -7.23 3.99
C LEU A 92 -7.59 -8.58 3.28
N GLU A 93 -6.68 -8.67 2.31
CA GLU A 93 -6.34 -9.95 1.68
C GLU A 93 -5.44 -10.76 2.64
N SER A 94 -5.71 -12.06 2.77
CA SER A 94 -5.08 -12.90 3.80
C SER A 94 -3.54 -12.94 3.79
N ARG A 95 -2.90 -13.05 2.62
CA ARG A 95 -1.44 -13.10 2.49
C ARG A 95 -0.84 -11.74 2.77
N HIS A 96 -1.45 -10.69 2.22
CA HIS A 96 -1.03 -9.31 2.46
C HIS A 96 -1.14 -8.94 3.94
N HIS A 97 -2.27 -9.26 4.58
CA HIS A 97 -2.50 -9.07 6.01
C HIS A 97 -1.39 -9.75 6.82
N SER A 98 -1.21 -11.07 6.61
CA SER A 98 -0.19 -11.85 7.32
C SER A 98 1.22 -11.29 7.13
N HIS A 99 1.55 -10.78 5.94
CA HIS A 99 2.83 -10.12 5.69
C HIS A 99 2.98 -8.82 6.47
N ILE A 100 1.98 -7.93 6.43
CA ILE A 100 2.04 -6.64 7.11
C ILE A 100 2.16 -6.80 8.63
N VAL A 101 1.50 -7.79 9.22
CA VAL A 101 1.58 -8.05 10.69
C VAL A 101 2.75 -8.95 11.09
N SER A 102 3.54 -9.46 10.13
CA SER A 102 4.61 -10.42 10.41
C SER A 102 5.75 -9.82 11.23
N GLU A 103 6.05 -8.53 11.00
CA GLU A 103 7.15 -7.83 11.64
C GLU A 103 6.67 -6.61 12.45
N PRO A 104 7.06 -6.48 13.74
CA PRO A 104 6.69 -5.32 14.56
C PRO A 104 7.13 -3.98 13.98
N TYR A 105 8.16 -3.97 13.12
CA TYR A 105 8.62 -2.76 12.44
C TYR A 105 7.58 -2.20 11.47
N TYR A 106 6.86 -3.05 10.71
CA TYR A 106 5.85 -2.59 9.75
C TYR A 106 4.69 -1.89 10.44
N ILE A 107 4.20 -2.44 11.55
CA ILE A 107 3.15 -1.80 12.35
C ILE A 107 3.63 -0.46 12.92
N ARG A 108 4.88 -0.39 13.41
CA ARG A 108 5.45 0.87 13.90
C ARG A 108 5.57 1.92 12.80
N ALA A 109 5.93 1.54 11.58
CA ALA A 109 5.98 2.45 10.44
C ALA A 109 4.59 3.03 10.13
N ILE A 110 3.54 2.20 10.11
CA ILE A 110 2.16 2.65 9.92
C ILE A 110 1.72 3.58 11.08
N MET A 111 2.06 3.25 12.32
CA MET A 111 1.75 4.10 13.48
C MET A 111 2.49 5.45 13.44
N ALA A 112 3.73 5.48 12.96
CA ALA A 112 4.51 6.70 12.82
C ALA A 112 3.84 7.71 11.88
N CYS A 113 3.12 7.24 10.86
CA CYS A 113 2.30 8.09 9.98
C CYS A 113 1.17 8.86 10.69
N ILE A 114 0.83 8.50 11.93
CA ILE A 114 -0.20 9.15 12.76
C ILE A 114 0.42 9.91 13.92
N LEU A 115 1.41 9.29 14.58
CA LEU A 115 1.92 9.76 15.88
C LEU A 115 3.05 10.77 15.77
N GLU A 116 3.76 10.81 14.65
CA GLU A 116 4.83 11.77 14.44
C GLU A 116 4.24 13.04 13.82
N ASP A 117 4.48 14.17 14.48
CA ASP A 117 4.20 15.49 13.92
C ASP A 117 5.22 15.79 12.83
N SER A 118 5.03 15.13 11.68
CA SER A 118 5.90 15.22 10.52
C SER A 118 5.19 16.00 9.41
N PRO A 119 5.83 17.05 8.85
CA PRO A 119 5.25 17.80 7.73
C PRO A 119 5.10 16.94 6.46
N SER A 120 5.61 15.70 6.47
CA SER A 120 5.48 14.73 5.38
C SER A 120 4.18 13.91 5.42
N CYS A 121 3.43 13.94 6.52
CA CYS A 121 2.17 13.20 6.63
C CYS A 121 0.99 14.12 6.26
N THR A 122 0.34 13.84 5.15
CA THR A 122 -0.90 14.52 4.74
C THR A 122 -2.11 13.94 5.48
N ASP A 123 -3.25 14.63 5.43
CA ASP A 123 -4.51 14.11 5.98
C ASP A 123 -4.88 12.74 5.38
N ASN A 124 -4.62 12.56 4.08
CA ASN A 124 -4.84 11.28 3.39
C ASN A 124 -3.93 10.18 3.94
N THR A 125 -2.66 10.48 4.20
CA THR A 125 -1.72 9.55 4.85
C THR A 125 -2.24 9.11 6.22
N ILE A 126 -2.70 10.07 7.05
CA ILE A 126 -3.21 9.79 8.39
C ILE A 126 -4.48 8.93 8.32
N VAL A 127 -5.45 9.29 7.47
CA VAL A 127 -6.71 8.54 7.31
C VAL A 127 -6.45 7.12 6.81
N ASN A 128 -5.57 6.95 5.83
CA ASN A 128 -5.19 5.62 5.34
C ASN A 128 -4.46 4.79 6.40
N ALA A 129 -3.60 5.42 7.22
CA ALA A 129 -2.94 4.74 8.33
C ALA A 129 -3.93 4.29 9.40
N MET A 130 -4.85 5.15 9.81
CA MET A 130 -5.91 4.78 10.75
C MET A 130 -6.80 3.66 10.21
N THR A 131 -7.19 3.73 8.94
CA THR A 131 -7.99 2.72 8.25
C THR A 131 -7.25 1.38 8.21
N THR A 132 -5.97 1.40 7.84
CA THR A 132 -5.12 0.20 7.80
C THR A 132 -5.02 -0.43 9.18
N LEU A 133 -4.72 0.35 10.23
CA LEU A 133 -4.65 -0.18 11.61
C LEU A 133 -6.00 -0.75 12.06
N MET A 134 -7.12 -0.10 11.73
CA MET A 134 -8.45 -0.61 12.04
C MET A 134 -8.70 -1.99 11.42
N PHE A 135 -8.22 -2.22 10.19
CA PHE A 135 -8.36 -3.51 9.50
C PHE A 135 -7.37 -4.59 9.98
N LEU A 136 -6.20 -4.20 10.49
CA LEU A 136 -5.18 -5.12 11.00
C LEU A 136 -5.39 -5.52 12.47
N ILE A 137 -6.19 -4.76 13.23
CA ILE A 137 -6.49 -5.10 14.62
C ILE A 137 -7.39 -6.34 14.67
N THR A 138 -6.85 -7.40 15.26
CA THR A 138 -7.58 -8.59 15.69
C THR A 138 -7.58 -8.66 17.22
N PRO A 139 -8.46 -9.44 17.86
CA PRO A 139 -8.41 -9.65 19.31
C PRO A 139 -7.03 -10.08 19.81
N GLU A 140 -6.29 -10.83 19.00
CA GLU A 140 -4.94 -11.33 19.30
C GLU A 140 -3.86 -10.25 19.13
N SER A 141 -3.98 -9.36 18.14
CA SER A 141 -3.00 -8.29 17.87
C SER A 141 -3.27 -6.99 18.64
N GLN A 142 -4.47 -6.83 19.23
CA GLN A 142 -4.90 -5.61 19.91
C GLN A 142 -3.90 -5.12 20.97
N SER A 143 -3.30 -6.04 21.73
CA SER A 143 -2.40 -5.73 22.84
C SER A 143 -1.04 -5.19 22.40
N SER A 144 -0.54 -5.63 21.24
CA SER A 144 0.74 -5.18 20.68
C SER A 144 0.59 -3.90 19.85
N MET A 145 -0.58 -3.68 19.24
CA MET A 145 -0.85 -2.52 18.38
C MET A 145 -1.33 -1.28 19.17
N LEU A 146 -2.13 -1.45 20.23
CA LEU A 146 -2.61 -0.32 21.05
C LEU A 146 -1.60 0.03 22.17
N ASN A 147 -0.59 0.83 21.83
CA ASN A 147 0.30 1.40 22.84
C ASN A 147 -0.42 2.46 23.70
N SER A 148 0.17 2.82 24.84
CA SER A 148 -0.39 3.80 25.78
C SER A 148 -0.62 5.20 25.17
N ARG A 149 0.10 5.57 24.10
CA ARG A 149 -0.07 6.86 23.41
C ARG A 149 -1.36 6.91 22.59
N LEU A 150 -1.74 5.81 21.93
CA LEU A 150 -3.04 5.74 21.24
C LEU A 150 -4.20 5.73 22.23
N LYS A 151 -4.02 5.12 23.41
CA LYS A 151 -5.03 5.12 24.48
C LYS A 151 -5.28 6.50 25.08
N SER A 152 -4.31 7.42 25.02
CA SER A 152 -4.47 8.79 25.54
C SER A 152 -5.18 9.76 24.57
N CYS A 153 -5.51 9.31 23.36
CA CYS A 153 -6.20 10.11 22.33
C CYS A 153 -7.73 9.88 22.30
N VAL A 154 -8.27 9.04 23.20
CA VAL A 154 -9.71 8.76 23.37
C VAL A 154 -10.11 9.18 24.78
#